data_AF-A0A1R2CZ89-F1
#
_entry.id   AF-A0A1R2CZ89-F1
#
_cell.length_a   1.000
_cell.length_b   1.000
_cell.length_c   1.000
_cell.angle_alpha   90.00
_cell.angle_beta   90.00
_cell.angle_gamma   90.00
#
_symmetry.space_group_name_H-M   'P 1'
#
loop_
_entity.id
_entity.type
_entity.pdbx_description
1 polymer ?
#
loop_
_entity_poly.entity_id
_entity_poly.type
_entity_poly.pdbx_seq_one_letter_code
_entity_poly.pdbx_strand_id
1 'polypeptide(L)'
;MGRKKEKEVVVTANDIKREKLKNVSETEDIDEIIELTKDKDPFVRAKAVRSICPCKVYDKIDAFWNRVLEMIDDEDEGVRENVLHVLCDGSPEYLEDRIIEAVQRFNRDSNKYIKRRAHKVLGSYYKTGKWNIL
;
A
#
# COMPACT_ATOMS: atom_id res chain seq x y z
N MET A 1 36.69 -38.11 -19.82
CA MET A 1 35.97 -37.81 -18.56
C MET A 1 36.00 -36.30 -18.32
N GLY A 2 35.02 -35.56 -18.86
CA GLY A 2 34.88 -34.13 -18.58
C GLY A 2 33.98 -33.94 -17.37
N ARG A 3 34.52 -33.44 -16.25
CA ARG A 3 33.72 -32.98 -15.10
C ARG A 3 32.80 -31.86 -15.58
N LYS A 4 31.51 -32.13 -15.71
CA LYS A 4 30.49 -31.09 -15.80
C LYS A 4 30.56 -30.30 -14.49
N LYS A 5 31.03 -29.06 -14.53
CA LYS A 5 30.88 -28.12 -13.41
C LYS A 5 29.40 -27.78 -13.32
N GLU A 6 28.70 -28.29 -12.32
CA GLU A 6 27.41 -27.76 -11.91
C GLU A 6 27.62 -26.29 -11.54
N LYS A 7 27.01 -25.38 -12.30
CA LYS A 7 26.98 -23.97 -11.93
C LYS A 7 25.94 -23.83 -10.83
N GLU A 8 26.41 -23.65 -9.60
CA GLU A 8 25.57 -23.24 -8.47
C GLU A 8 24.94 -21.89 -8.81
N VAL A 9 23.61 -21.87 -8.98
CA VAL A 9 22.88 -20.64 -9.31
C VAL A 9 22.75 -19.84 -8.03
N VAL A 10 23.58 -18.80 -7.89
CA VAL A 10 23.47 -17.86 -6.77
C VAL A 10 22.27 -16.94 -7.02
N VAL A 11 21.19 -17.17 -6.28
CA VAL A 11 20.01 -16.29 -6.30
C VAL A 11 20.39 -14.93 -5.72
N THR A 12 20.19 -13.85 -6.48
CA THR A 12 20.54 -12.50 -6.02
C THR A 12 19.37 -11.82 -5.30
N ALA A 13 19.65 -10.77 -4.52
CA ALA A 13 18.61 -9.94 -3.90
C ALA A 13 17.64 -9.33 -4.95
N ASN A 14 18.14 -9.04 -6.15
CA ASN A 14 17.33 -8.56 -7.26
C ASN A 14 16.39 -9.63 -7.82
N ASP A 15 16.81 -10.89 -7.84
CA ASP A 15 15.97 -12.00 -8.28
C ASP A 15 14.83 -12.25 -7.28
N ILE A 16 15.15 -12.23 -5.98
CA ILE A 16 14.16 -12.32 -4.89
C ILE A 16 13.16 -11.16 -4.99
N LYS A 17 13.64 -9.93 -5.22
CA LYS A 17 12.76 -8.76 -5.41
C LYS A 17 11.82 -8.96 -6.59
N ARG A 18 12.33 -9.42 -7.74
CA ARG A 18 11.51 -9.65 -8.94
C ARG A 18 10.44 -10.71 -8.70
N GLU A 19 10.80 -11.78 -8.01
CA GLU A 19 9.86 -12.84 -7.64
C GLU A 19 8.75 -12.30 -6.74
N LYS A 20 9.10 -11.56 -5.68
CA LYS A 20 8.09 -10.90 -4.82
C LYS A 20 7.18 -9.96 -5.59
N LEU A 21 7.75 -9.12 -6.47
CA LEU A 21 6.96 -8.20 -7.29
C LEU A 21 6.04 -8.95 -8.26
N LYS A 22 6.46 -10.12 -8.74
CA LYS A 22 5.63 -11.01 -9.56
C LYS A 22 4.49 -11.60 -8.73
N ASN A 23 4.77 -12.12 -7.53
CA ASN A 23 3.77 -12.63 -6.61
C ASN A 23 2.71 -11.57 -6.29
N VAL A 24 3.12 -10.33 -5.95
CA VAL A 24 2.20 -9.20 -5.71
C VAL A 24 1.21 -8.99 -6.87
N SER A 25 1.61 -9.24 -8.12
CA SER A 25 0.74 -9.06 -9.29
C SER A 25 -0.11 -10.27 -9.66
N GLU A 26 0.23 -11.46 -9.17
CA GLU A 26 -0.42 -12.72 -9.56
C GLU A 26 -1.31 -13.30 -8.46
N THR A 27 -0.98 -13.02 -7.19
CA THR A 27 -1.76 -13.55 -6.06
C THR A 27 -3.08 -12.81 -5.88
N GLU A 28 -4.13 -13.58 -5.60
CA GLU A 28 -5.43 -13.08 -5.14
C GLU A 28 -5.61 -13.32 -3.64
N ASP A 29 -4.63 -13.95 -2.99
CA ASP A 29 -4.64 -14.22 -1.56
C ASP A 29 -4.30 -12.95 -0.77
N ILE A 30 -5.30 -12.46 -0.05
CA ILE A 30 -5.18 -11.26 0.78
C ILE A 30 -4.12 -11.45 1.88
N ASP A 31 -4.01 -12.63 2.47
CA ASP A 31 -3.06 -12.87 3.55
C ASP A 31 -1.63 -12.79 3.01
N GLU A 32 -1.39 -13.34 1.80
CA GLU A 32 -0.10 -13.21 1.11
C GLU A 32 0.22 -11.74 0.80
N ILE A 33 -0.75 -10.97 0.32
CA ILE A 33 -0.56 -9.54 0.05
C ILE A 33 -0.26 -8.78 1.34
N ILE A 34 -0.99 -9.05 2.43
CA ILE A 34 -0.74 -8.45 3.75
C ILE A 34 0.69 -8.76 4.20
N GLU A 35 1.19 -9.98 4.03
CA GLU A 35 2.59 -10.29 4.35
C GLU A 35 3.58 -9.54 3.46
N LEU A 36 3.29 -9.37 2.17
CA LEU A 36 4.11 -8.58 1.25
C LEU A 36 4.14 -7.07 1.61
N THR A 37 3.13 -6.55 2.28
CA THR A 37 3.18 -5.18 2.84
C THR A 37 4.16 -5.01 4.01
N LYS A 38 4.74 -6.09 4.52
CA LYS A 38 5.75 -6.09 5.59
C LYS A 38 7.18 -6.25 5.05
N ASP A 39 7.34 -6.28 3.73
CA ASP A 39 8.64 -6.50 3.09
C ASP A 39 9.65 -5.39 3.43
N LYS A 40 10.94 -5.73 3.44
CA LYS A 40 12.00 -4.76 3.67
C LYS A 40 12.15 -3.77 2.52
N ASP A 41 11.84 -4.19 1.29
CA ASP A 41 11.91 -3.35 0.10
C ASP A 41 10.65 -2.47 -0.01
N PRO A 42 10.78 -1.13 0.01
CA PRO A 42 9.64 -0.23 -0.06
C PRO A 42 8.86 -0.36 -1.37
N PHE A 43 9.48 -0.75 -2.48
CA PHE A 43 8.76 -0.98 -3.74
C PHE A 43 7.85 -2.20 -3.65
N VAL A 44 8.25 -3.24 -2.92
CA VAL A 44 7.39 -4.42 -2.68
C VAL A 44 6.22 -4.00 -1.81
N ARG A 45 6.47 -3.28 -0.70
CA ARG A 45 5.39 -2.76 0.16
C ARG A 45 4.41 -1.86 -0.58
N ALA A 46 4.92 -0.90 -1.35
CA ALA A 46 4.12 0.04 -2.13
C ALA A 46 3.27 -0.67 -3.19
N LYS A 47 3.84 -1.68 -3.87
CA LYS A 47 3.09 -2.47 -4.86
C LYS A 47 2.04 -3.35 -4.17
N ALA A 48 2.34 -3.93 -3.01
CA ALA A 48 1.43 -4.79 -2.25
C ALA A 48 0.22 -4.02 -1.72
N VAL A 49 0.43 -2.83 -1.12
CA VAL A 49 -0.71 -2.02 -0.67
C VAL A 49 -1.57 -1.56 -1.86
N ARG A 50 -0.96 -1.31 -3.02
CA ARG A 50 -1.65 -0.85 -4.24
C ARG A 50 -2.32 -1.97 -5.04
N SER A 51 -1.88 -3.22 -4.90
CA SER A 51 -2.46 -4.36 -5.64
C SER A 51 -3.87 -4.68 -5.17
N ILE A 52 -4.19 -4.30 -3.93
CA ILE A 52 -5.55 -4.35 -3.42
C ILE A 52 -6.30 -3.09 -3.85
N CYS A 53 -7.08 -3.25 -4.93
CA CYS A 53 -8.12 -2.29 -5.28
C CYS A 53 -9.26 -2.42 -4.27
N PRO A 54 -9.76 -1.32 -3.65
CA PRO A 54 -10.99 -1.34 -2.86
C PRO A 54 -12.19 -1.91 -3.66
N CYS A 55 -12.16 -1.79 -5.00
CA CYS A 55 -13.14 -2.42 -5.89
C CYS A 55 -13.14 -3.95 -5.92
N LYS A 56 -12.03 -4.60 -5.50
CA LYS A 56 -11.87 -6.07 -5.43
C LYS A 56 -11.95 -6.56 -3.99
N VAL A 57 -11.47 -5.75 -3.06
CA VAL A 57 -11.54 -5.97 -1.62
C VAL A 57 -12.81 -5.30 -1.15
N TYR A 58 -13.92 -6.01 -1.36
CA TYR A 58 -15.21 -5.67 -0.75
C TYR A 58 -14.99 -5.27 0.72
N ASP A 59 -15.81 -4.34 1.23
CA ASP A 59 -15.78 -3.67 2.55
C ASP A 59 -15.45 -4.50 3.82
N LYS A 60 -15.32 -5.83 3.71
CA LYS A 60 -15.36 -6.83 4.78
C LYS A 60 -14.01 -7.39 5.22
N ILE A 61 -12.89 -6.85 4.73
CA ILE A 61 -11.56 -7.37 5.09
C ILE A 61 -10.90 -6.39 6.07
N ASP A 62 -11.33 -6.47 7.33
CA ASP A 62 -10.82 -5.61 8.40
C ASP A 62 -9.30 -5.72 8.56
N ALA A 63 -8.75 -6.93 8.38
CA ALA A 63 -7.31 -7.17 8.47
C ALA A 63 -6.52 -6.32 7.46
N PHE A 64 -7.04 -6.17 6.23
CA PHE A 64 -6.43 -5.34 5.21
C PHE A 64 -6.48 -3.86 5.61
N TRP A 65 -7.66 -3.34 5.97
CA TRP A 65 -7.80 -1.93 6.34
C TRP A 65 -6.99 -1.55 7.58
N ASN A 66 -6.96 -2.43 8.58
CA ASN A 66 -6.09 -2.25 9.74
C ASN A 66 -4.62 -2.21 9.31
N ARG A 67 -4.19 -3.08 8.41
CA ARG A 67 -2.83 -3.06 7.88
C ARG A 67 -2.51 -1.77 7.12
N VAL A 68 -3.40 -1.29 6.27
CA VAL A 68 -3.22 -0.01 5.55
C VAL A 68 -3.07 1.16 6.53
N LEU A 69 -3.88 1.18 7.59
CA LEU A 69 -3.81 2.21 8.63
C LEU A 69 -2.53 2.14 9.48
N GLU A 70 -1.93 0.97 9.67
CA GLU A 70 -0.60 0.84 10.29
C GLU A 70 0.52 1.45 9.44
N MET A 71 0.33 1.52 8.12
CA MET A 71 1.35 1.97 7.16
C MET A 71 1.37 3.49 6.94
N ILE A 72 0.53 4.26 7.64
CA ILE A 72 0.45 5.73 7.50
C ILE A 72 1.77 6.44 7.84
N ASP A 73 2.60 5.80 8.67
CA ASP A 73 3.90 6.29 9.11
C ASP A 73 5.07 5.54 8.46
N ASP A 74 4.85 4.84 7.35
CA ASP A 74 5.93 4.13 6.65
C ASP A 74 7.08 5.11 6.32
N GLU A 75 8.31 4.66 6.50
CA GLU A 75 9.51 5.49 6.30
C GLU A 75 9.62 5.97 4.85
N ASP A 76 9.15 5.17 3.90
CA ASP A 76 9.21 5.46 2.47
C ASP A 76 8.00 6.30 2.01
N GLU A 77 8.28 7.41 1.34
CA GLU A 77 7.24 8.31 0.85
C GLU A 77 6.36 7.70 -0.24
N GLY A 78 6.89 6.80 -1.08
CA GLY A 78 6.11 6.10 -2.09
C GLY A 78 5.10 5.14 -1.48
N VAL A 79 5.46 4.50 -0.36
CA VAL A 79 4.52 3.69 0.42
C VAL A 79 3.42 4.57 1.00
N ARG A 80 3.77 5.65 1.71
CA ARG A 80 2.80 6.59 2.30
C ARG A 80 1.85 7.19 1.26
N GLU A 81 2.35 7.52 0.06
CA GLU A 81 1.52 8.01 -1.03
C GLU A 81 0.47 6.97 -1.48
N ASN A 82 0.87 5.71 -1.61
CA ASN A 82 -0.06 4.64 -1.97
C ASN A 82 -1.08 4.36 -0.87
N VAL A 83 -0.67 4.43 0.41
CA VAL A 83 -1.58 4.33 1.56
C VAL A 83 -2.64 5.43 1.50
N LEU A 84 -2.25 6.69 1.30
CA LEU A 84 -3.20 7.80 1.17
C LEU A 84 -4.19 7.57 0.03
N HIS A 85 -3.71 7.08 -1.13
CA HIS A 85 -4.59 6.78 -2.26
C HIS A 85 -5.60 5.69 -1.91
N VAL A 86 -5.15 4.54 -1.37
CA VAL A 86 -6.03 3.42 -1.02
C VAL A 86 -7.08 3.81 0.02
N LEU A 87 -6.70 4.58 1.05
CA LEU A 87 -7.66 5.06 2.05
C LEU A 87 -8.70 6.03 1.48
N CYS A 88 -8.45 6.64 0.32
CA CYS A 88 -9.33 7.65 -0.28
C CYS A 88 -9.85 7.22 -1.68
N ASP A 89 -9.81 5.93 -2.03
CA ASP A 89 -10.23 5.37 -3.32
C ASP A 89 -11.32 4.28 -3.16
N GLY A 90 -12.15 4.40 -2.11
CA GLY A 90 -13.27 3.49 -1.87
C GLY A 90 -13.20 2.75 -0.54
N SER A 91 -12.60 3.36 0.48
CA SER A 91 -12.65 2.80 1.83
C SER A 91 -14.06 2.87 2.43
N PRO A 92 -14.43 1.92 3.29
CA PRO A 92 -15.80 1.80 3.78
C PRO A 92 -16.17 2.88 4.80
N GLU A 93 -17.46 3.22 4.86
CA GLU A 93 -17.98 4.31 5.70
C GLU A 93 -17.74 4.09 7.20
N TYR A 94 -17.75 2.83 7.68
CA TYR A 94 -17.51 2.55 9.10
C TYR A 94 -16.09 2.91 9.57
N LEU A 95 -15.15 3.18 8.65
CA LEU A 95 -13.80 3.63 8.94
C LEU A 95 -13.62 5.16 8.85
N GLU A 96 -14.68 5.92 8.55
CA GLU A 96 -14.62 7.36 8.28
C GLU A 96 -13.71 8.11 9.27
N ASP A 97 -13.99 8.02 10.57
CA ASP A 97 -13.24 8.74 11.61
C ASP A 97 -11.73 8.44 11.56
N ARG A 98 -11.36 7.15 11.44
CA ARG A 98 -9.96 6.71 11.38
C ARG A 98 -9.27 7.21 10.11
N ILE A 99 -10.00 7.26 9.01
CA ILE A 99 -9.47 7.70 7.71
C ILE A 99 -9.27 9.20 7.72
N ILE A 100 -10.23 9.97 8.22
CA ILE A 100 -10.09 11.43 8.31
C ILE A 100 -8.93 11.79 9.25
N GLU A 101 -8.75 11.08 10.36
CA GLU A 101 -7.56 11.23 11.21
C GLU A 101 -6.26 10.96 10.44
N ALA A 102 -6.19 9.85 9.70
CA ALA A 102 -5.02 9.53 8.86
C ALA A 102 -4.76 10.62 7.79
N VAL A 103 -5.79 11.11 7.11
CA VAL A 103 -5.67 12.18 6.10
C VAL A 103 -5.20 13.50 6.75
N GLN A 104 -5.65 13.82 7.96
CA GLN A 104 -5.13 14.97 8.71
C GLN A 104 -3.63 14.85 9.02
N ARG A 105 -3.14 13.63 9.29
CA ARG A 105 -1.71 13.37 9.45
C ARG A 105 -0.96 13.54 8.12
N PHE A 106 -1.47 12.97 7.02
CA PHE A 106 -0.89 13.17 5.69
C PHE A 106 -0.88 14.64 5.26
N ASN A 107 -1.83 15.46 5.69
CA ASN A 107 -1.83 16.92 5.46
C ASN A 107 -0.69 17.66 6.19
N ARG A 108 0.11 16.94 6.99
CA ARG A 108 1.35 17.41 7.63
C ARG A 108 2.58 16.63 7.17
N ASP A 109 2.46 15.76 6.17
CA ASP A 109 3.57 14.94 5.65
C ASP A 109 4.75 15.81 5.21
N SER A 110 5.98 15.28 5.37
CA SER A 110 7.21 15.93 4.91
C SER A 110 7.22 16.08 3.39
N ASN A 111 6.68 15.09 2.67
CA ASN A 111 6.53 15.11 1.23
C ASN A 111 5.40 16.08 0.81
N LYS A 112 5.74 17.08 0.00
CA LYS A 112 4.80 18.13 -0.45
C LYS A 112 3.67 17.60 -1.32
N TYR A 113 3.92 16.53 -2.09
CA TYR A 113 2.91 15.95 -2.96
C TYR A 113 1.83 15.23 -2.16
N ILE A 114 2.21 14.40 -1.19
CA ILE A 114 1.29 13.72 -0.25
C ILE A 114 0.45 14.75 0.50
N LYS A 115 1.10 15.75 1.09
CA LYS A 115 0.45 16.85 1.79
C LYS A 115 -0.60 17.57 0.93
N ARG A 116 -0.28 17.88 -0.33
CA ARG A 116 -1.22 18.53 -1.25
C ARG A 116 -2.42 17.63 -1.58
N ARG A 117 -2.22 16.32 -1.77
CA ARG A 117 -3.33 15.38 -2.01
C ARG A 117 -4.23 15.27 -0.79
N ALA A 118 -3.65 15.14 0.39
CA ALA A 118 -4.40 15.10 1.65
C ALA A 118 -5.21 16.40 1.87
N HIS A 119 -4.61 17.57 1.58
CA HIS A 119 -5.32 18.84 1.64
C HIS A 119 -6.55 18.87 0.73
N LYS A 120 -6.42 18.35 -0.51
CA LYS A 120 -7.55 18.23 -1.45
C LYS A 120 -8.66 17.34 -0.88
N VAL A 121 -8.32 16.20 -0.31
CA VAL A 121 -9.29 15.27 0.32
C VAL A 121 -10.02 15.94 1.47
N LEU A 122 -9.31 16.58 2.40
CA LEU A 122 -9.93 17.29 3.52
C LEU A 122 -10.86 18.42 3.04
N GLY A 123 -10.45 19.17 2.00
CA GLY A 123 -11.30 20.20 1.41
C GLY A 123 -12.61 19.64 0.84
N SER A 124 -12.56 18.47 0.18
CA SER A 124 -13.75 17.76 -0.28
C SER A 124 -14.61 17.28 0.89
N TYR A 125 -13.98 16.66 1.89
CA TYR A 125 -14.66 16.13 3.06
C TYR A 125 -15.40 17.24 3.84
N TYR A 126 -14.73 18.35 4.17
CA TYR A 126 -15.37 19.45 4.91
C TYR A 126 -16.49 20.13 4.12
N LYS A 127 -16.45 20.09 2.78
CA LYS A 127 -17.50 20.69 1.94
C LYS A 127 -18.68 19.75 1.68
N THR A 128 -18.44 18.45 1.59
CA THR A 128 -19.39 17.49 1.01
C THR A 128 -19.57 16.20 1.81
N GLY A 129 -18.77 15.96 2.84
CA GLY A 129 -18.67 14.68 3.53
C GLY A 129 -17.92 13.59 2.76
N LYS A 130 -17.44 13.85 1.53
CA LYS A 130 -16.80 12.83 0.69
C LYS A 130 -15.27 12.87 0.78
N TRP A 131 -14.66 11.76 1.19
CA TRP A 131 -13.20 11.56 1.18
C TRP A 131 -12.72 10.65 0.05
N ASN A 132 -13.55 9.71 -0.41
CA ASN A 132 -13.25 8.79 -1.51
C ASN A 132 -13.25 9.52 -2.87
N ILE A 133 -12.19 10.29 -3.14
CA ILE A 133 -12.05 11.19 -4.30
C ILE A 133 -10.65 11.18 -4.94
N LEU A 134 -9.82 10.19 -4.59
CA LEU A 134 -8.43 10.04 -5.06
C LEU A 134 -8.25 9.01 -6.17
#